data_AF-A0A3D0FSE5-F1
#
_entry.id   AF-A0A3D0FSE5-F1
#
_cell.length_a   1.000
_cell.length_b   1.000
_cell.length_c   1.000
_cell.angle_alpha   90.00
_cell.angle_beta   90.00
_cell.angle_gamma   90.00
#
_symmetry.space_group_name_H-M   'P 1'
#
loop_
_entity.id
_entity.type
_entity.pdbx_description
1 polymer ?
#
loop_
_entity_poly.entity_id
_entity_poly.type
_entity_poly.pdbx_seq_one_letter_code
_entity_poly.pdbx_strand_id
1 'polypeptide(L)'
;MEFDNLHQILRGLYTDMMPLCSNMAAVAKAIAGLGALIFVASRVWQSLARAEEIDVYPLLRPFAIGMCIMFFPLVLGTINGVLSPIVQGTNTMLESQTFDMNNYRKQKDILERESMLRSPETAYLVSNEEFDKQIEAMGWSPEDLVTMTGMYIERGMYSMKKSIRDFFRELLELMFEAASLVIDTIRTFFLVVLSILGPISFAISVWPGFQSTLTQWITRYISVYFWLPVSDLFSTILAKIQVLMIQNDI
;
A
#
# COMPACT_ATOMS: atom_id res chain seq x y z
N MET A 1 -7.07 -18.71 -1.59
CA MET A 1 -6.34 -18.29 -2.80
C MET A 1 -4.92 -17.94 -2.39
N GLU A 2 -3.91 -18.38 -3.13
CA GLU A 2 -2.48 -18.21 -2.84
C GLU A 2 -2.00 -16.76 -3.03
N PHE A 3 -2.50 -15.81 -2.23
CA PHE A 3 -2.11 -14.39 -2.34
C PHE A 3 -0.69 -14.11 -1.86
N ASP A 4 -0.20 -14.85 -0.85
CA ASP A 4 1.19 -14.82 -0.43
C ASP A 4 2.15 -15.25 -1.55
N ASN A 5 1.72 -16.21 -2.38
CA ASN A 5 2.51 -16.70 -3.51
C ASN A 5 2.70 -15.60 -4.56
N LEU A 6 1.66 -14.80 -4.84
CA LEU A 6 1.75 -13.72 -5.83
C LEU A 6 2.64 -12.55 -5.37
N HIS A 7 2.53 -12.13 -4.11
CA HIS A 7 3.45 -11.14 -3.53
C HIS A 7 4.90 -11.64 -3.51
N GLN A 8 5.10 -12.94 -3.23
CA GLN A 8 6.42 -13.57 -3.31
C GLN A 8 6.95 -13.64 -4.75
N ILE A 9 6.10 -13.94 -5.73
CA ILE A 9 6.46 -13.92 -7.16
C ILE A 9 6.87 -12.50 -7.60
N LEU A 10 6.16 -11.46 -7.16
CA LEU A 10 6.51 -10.05 -7.42
C LEU A 10 7.87 -9.66 -6.81
N ARG A 11 8.16 -10.12 -5.58
CA ARG A 11 9.48 -9.93 -4.94
C ARG A 11 10.59 -10.74 -5.63
N GLY A 12 10.27 -11.95 -6.09
CA GLY A 12 11.14 -12.79 -6.91
C GLY A 12 11.50 -12.08 -8.21
N LEU A 13 10.50 -11.52 -8.91
CA LEU A 13 10.68 -10.77 -10.15
C LEU A 13 11.62 -9.57 -9.97
N TYR A 14 11.53 -8.83 -8.87
CA TYR A 14 12.48 -7.75 -8.59
C TYR A 14 13.93 -8.26 -8.51
N THR A 15 14.12 -9.40 -7.84
CA THR A 15 15.44 -10.03 -7.68
C THR A 15 15.96 -10.59 -9.00
N ASP A 16 15.09 -11.21 -9.79
CA ASP A 16 15.41 -11.81 -11.09
C ASP A 16 15.69 -10.77 -12.18
N MET A 17 15.17 -9.55 -12.02
CA MET A 17 15.41 -8.43 -12.95
C MET A 17 16.67 -7.62 -12.62
N MET A 18 17.29 -7.80 -11.46
CA MET A 18 18.55 -7.13 -11.08
C MET A 18 19.72 -7.33 -12.08
N PRO A 19 19.90 -8.51 -12.71
CA PRO A 19 20.90 -8.70 -13.77
C PRO A 19 20.68 -7.79 -14.99
N LEU A 20 19.45 -7.39 -15.31
CA LEU A 20 19.17 -6.44 -16.40
C LEU A 20 19.68 -5.03 -16.08
N CYS A 21 19.68 -4.64 -14.81
CA CYS A 21 20.32 -3.40 -14.35
C CYS A 21 21.82 -3.41 -14.67
N SER A 22 22.48 -4.59 -14.61
CA SER A 22 23.90 -4.74 -14.95
C SER A 22 24.17 -4.53 -16.44
N ASN A 23 23.34 -5.10 -17.31
CA ASN A 23 23.41 -4.86 -18.76
C ASN A 23 23.22 -3.38 -19.08
N MET A 24 22.25 -2.74 -18.42
CA MET A 24 21.97 -1.33 -18.64
C MET A 24 23.05 -0.42 -18.03
N ALA A 25 23.72 -0.85 -16.96
CA ALA A 25 24.89 -0.19 -16.42
C ALA A 25 26.07 -0.17 -17.42
N ALA A 26 26.23 -1.21 -18.25
CA ALA A 26 27.26 -1.19 -19.30
C ALA A 26 27.01 -0.09 -20.34
N VAL A 27 25.76 0.03 -20.81
CA VAL A 27 25.35 1.11 -21.73
C VAL A 27 25.50 2.48 -21.07
N ALA A 28 25.07 2.61 -19.81
CA ALA A 28 25.21 3.81 -19.03
C ALA A 28 26.67 4.24 -18.86
N LYS A 29 27.61 3.31 -18.63
CA LYS A 29 29.04 3.63 -18.53
C LYS A 29 29.58 4.24 -19.82
N ALA A 30 29.17 3.73 -20.98
CA ALA A 30 29.58 4.31 -22.27
C ALA A 30 29.05 5.74 -22.44
N ILE A 31 27.77 5.96 -22.15
CA ILE A 31 27.12 7.29 -22.23
C ILE A 31 27.76 8.27 -21.24
N ALA A 32 28.01 7.82 -20.00
CA ALA A 32 28.65 8.60 -18.95
C ALA A 32 30.10 8.92 -19.29
N GLY A 33 30.85 7.97 -19.88
CA GLY A 33 32.23 8.16 -20.32
C GLY A 33 32.34 9.24 -21.39
N LEU A 34 31.48 9.18 -22.42
CA LEU A 34 31.41 10.22 -23.45
C LEU A 34 31.02 11.58 -22.85
N GLY A 35 30.00 11.61 -21.98
CA GLY A 35 29.59 12.82 -21.27
C GLY A 35 30.71 13.40 -20.41
N ALA A 36 31.47 12.55 -19.71
CA ALA A 36 32.59 12.95 -18.87
C ALA A 36 33.73 13.55 -19.70
N LEU A 37 34.07 12.95 -20.84
CA LEU A 37 35.08 13.49 -21.76
C LEU A 37 34.71 14.89 -22.24
N ILE A 38 33.46 15.09 -22.70
CA ILE A 38 32.97 16.40 -23.15
C ILE A 38 32.93 17.40 -21.99
N PHE A 39 32.47 16.97 -20.82
CA PHE A 39 32.38 17.82 -19.63
C PHE A 39 33.76 18.30 -19.17
N VAL A 40 34.74 17.39 -19.07
CA VAL A 40 36.10 17.71 -18.66
C VAL A 40 36.79 18.56 -19.73
N ALA A 41 36.70 18.18 -21.01
CA ALA A 41 37.34 18.93 -22.10
C ALA A 41 36.84 20.37 -22.18
N SER A 42 35.51 20.60 -22.08
CA SER A 42 34.94 21.95 -22.13
C SER A 42 35.37 22.83 -20.95
N ARG A 43 35.46 22.25 -19.74
CA ARG A 43 35.90 22.96 -18.53
C ARG A 43 37.38 23.28 -18.55
N VAL A 44 38.23 22.31 -18.92
CA VAL A 44 39.67 22.51 -19.04
C VAL A 44 39.98 23.54 -20.13
N TRP A 45 39.30 23.45 -21.28
CA TRP A 45 39.43 24.45 -22.34
C TRP A 45 39.07 25.86 -21.87
N GLN A 46 38.00 26.01 -21.09
CA GLN A 46 37.59 27.29 -20.53
C GLN A 46 38.64 27.86 -19.56
N SER A 47 39.20 27.05 -18.66
CA SER A 47 40.26 27.47 -17.74
C SER A 47 41.53 27.87 -18.48
N LEU A 48 41.95 27.07 -19.48
CA LEU A 48 43.11 27.38 -20.32
C LEU A 48 42.91 28.68 -21.12
N ALA A 49 41.75 28.89 -21.70
CA ALA A 49 41.43 30.10 -22.48
C ALA A 49 41.40 31.37 -21.61
N ARG A 50 41.12 31.24 -20.31
CA ARG A 50 41.10 32.35 -19.34
C ARG A 50 42.42 32.55 -18.61
N ALA A 51 43.39 31.66 -18.82
CA ALA A 51 44.62 31.57 -18.01
C ALA A 51 44.33 31.50 -16.50
N GLU A 52 43.19 30.91 -16.14
CA GLU A 52 42.81 30.65 -14.75
C GLU A 52 43.34 29.27 -14.33
N GLU A 53 43.66 29.12 -13.04
CA GLU A 53 43.97 27.81 -12.48
C GLU A 53 42.80 26.84 -12.70
N ILE A 54 43.12 25.56 -12.93
CA ILE A 54 42.10 24.54 -13.19
C ILE A 54 41.42 24.18 -11.86
N ASP A 55 40.14 24.53 -11.71
CA ASP A 55 39.33 24.06 -10.60
C ASP A 55 38.99 22.58 -10.79
N VAL A 56 39.62 21.74 -9.98
CA VAL A 56 39.44 20.27 -10.00
C VAL A 56 38.12 19.83 -9.39
N TYR A 57 37.49 20.62 -8.54
CA TYR A 57 36.30 20.18 -7.80
C TYR A 57 35.09 19.88 -8.71
N PRO A 58 34.74 20.73 -9.70
CA PRO A 58 33.73 20.40 -10.70
C PRO A 58 34.08 19.17 -11.55
N LEU A 59 35.37 18.91 -11.78
CA LEU A 59 35.84 17.80 -12.61
C LEU A 59 35.65 16.44 -11.92
N LEU A 60 35.55 16.39 -10.59
CA LEU A 60 35.29 15.16 -9.84
C LEU A 60 33.87 14.60 -10.01
N ARG A 61 32.90 15.46 -10.35
CA ARG A 61 31.49 15.07 -10.42
C ARG A 61 31.21 13.95 -11.43
N PRO A 62 31.67 14.01 -12.70
CA PRO A 62 31.54 12.90 -13.64
C PRO A 62 32.10 11.57 -13.13
N PHE A 63 33.23 11.60 -12.40
CA PHE A 63 33.85 10.40 -11.83
C PHE A 63 33.03 9.82 -10.67
N ALA A 64 32.52 10.68 -9.78
CA ALA A 64 31.64 10.25 -8.69
C ALA A 64 30.36 9.60 -9.23
N ILE A 65 29.73 10.19 -10.25
CA ILE A 65 28.55 9.63 -10.90
C ILE A 65 28.90 8.32 -11.64
N GLY A 66 30.05 8.26 -12.32
CA GLY A 66 30.56 7.04 -12.95
C GLY A 66 30.75 5.89 -11.96
N MET A 67 31.28 6.19 -10.76
CA MET A 67 31.39 5.23 -9.67
C MET A 67 30.01 4.74 -9.19
N CYS A 68 29.05 5.64 -9.05
CA CYS A 68 27.66 5.28 -8.74
C CYS A 68 27.03 4.36 -9.79
N ILE A 69 27.35 4.53 -11.08
CA ILE A 69 26.88 3.65 -12.16
C ILE A 69 27.56 2.27 -12.07
N MET A 70 28.85 2.22 -11.73
CA MET A 70 29.58 0.96 -11.56
C MET A 70 29.03 0.12 -10.40
N PHE A 71 28.69 0.77 -9.30
CA PHE A 71 28.15 0.13 -8.11
C PHE A 71 26.64 0.40 -7.97
N PHE A 72 25.93 0.50 -9.08
CA PHE A 72 24.51 0.88 -9.07
C PHE A 72 23.61 -0.03 -8.20
N PRO A 73 23.79 -1.37 -8.17
CA PRO A 73 23.05 -2.22 -7.25
C PRO A 73 23.23 -1.83 -5.77
N LEU A 74 24.42 -1.37 -5.38
CA LEU A 74 24.71 -0.89 -4.03
C LEU A 74 24.01 0.45 -3.74
N VAL A 75 23.95 1.35 -4.74
CA VAL A 75 23.23 2.63 -4.62
C VAL A 75 21.75 2.38 -4.38
N LEU A 76 21.12 1.50 -5.17
CA LEU A 76 19.74 1.09 -4.97
C LEU A 76 19.52 0.44 -3.60
N GLY A 77 20.41 -0.48 -3.20
CA GLY A 77 20.35 -1.13 -1.89
C GLY A 77 20.41 -0.12 -0.74
N THR A 78 21.27 0.89 -0.84
CA THR A 78 21.38 1.97 0.14
C THR A 78 20.09 2.80 0.21
N ILE A 79 19.53 3.20 -0.94
CA ILE A 79 18.27 3.96 -0.99
C ILE A 79 17.16 3.14 -0.35
N ASN A 80 17.01 1.87 -0.74
CA ASN A 80 15.99 0.98 -0.18
C ASN A 80 16.19 0.78 1.33
N GLY A 81 17.44 0.66 1.80
CA GLY A 81 17.76 0.53 3.22
C GLY A 81 17.34 1.75 4.05
N VAL A 82 17.48 2.96 3.50
CA VAL A 82 17.03 4.20 4.17
C VAL A 82 15.50 4.31 4.15
N LEU A 83 14.84 3.88 3.07
CA LEU A 83 13.38 4.00 2.92
C LEU A 83 12.60 2.88 3.61
N SER A 84 13.19 1.69 3.80
CA SER A 84 12.51 0.51 4.35
C SER A 84 11.94 0.72 5.76
N PRO A 85 12.64 1.36 6.72
CA PRO A 85 12.09 1.62 8.05
C PRO A 85 10.80 2.44 8.03
N ILE A 86 10.64 3.35 7.07
CA ILE A 86 9.43 4.17 6.92
C ILE A 86 8.24 3.27 6.56
N VAL A 87 8.44 2.34 5.62
CA VAL A 87 7.39 1.37 5.22
C VAL A 87 7.02 0.45 6.37
N GLN A 88 8.01 -0.08 7.09
CA GLN A 88 7.75 -0.95 8.24
C GLN A 88 6.97 -0.20 9.32
N GLY A 89 7.36 1.04 9.63
CA GLY A 89 6.67 1.86 10.62
C GLY A 89 5.21 2.16 10.27
N THR A 90 4.92 2.52 9.01
CA THR A 90 3.53 2.78 8.59
C THR A 90 2.68 1.51 8.58
N ASN A 91 3.27 0.38 8.22
CA ASN A 91 2.56 -0.90 8.21
C ASN A 91 2.20 -1.36 9.63
N THR A 92 3.14 -1.28 10.58
CA THR A 92 2.87 -1.56 12.00
C THR A 92 1.81 -0.63 12.58
N MET A 93 1.79 0.64 12.16
CA MET A 93 0.75 1.59 12.57
C MET A 93 -0.64 1.16 12.07
N LEU A 94 -0.75 0.71 10.82
CA LEU A 94 -1.99 0.17 10.27
C LEU A 94 -2.45 -1.09 11.01
N GLU A 95 -1.55 -2.04 11.25
CA GLU A 95 -1.87 -3.27 11.98
C GLU A 95 -2.42 -2.97 13.37
N SER A 96 -1.81 -2.02 14.09
CA SER A 96 -2.27 -1.60 15.42
C SER A 96 -3.70 -1.05 15.40
N GLN A 97 -4.02 -0.15 14.46
CA GLN A 97 -5.37 0.44 14.37
C GLN A 97 -6.41 -0.56 13.87
N THR A 98 -6.02 -1.48 12.98
CA THR A 98 -6.91 -2.53 12.47
C THR A 98 -7.26 -3.54 13.58
N PHE A 99 -6.28 -3.89 14.42
CA PHE A 99 -6.50 -4.74 15.59
C PHE A 99 -7.48 -4.10 16.59
N ASP A 100 -7.27 -2.82 16.91
CA ASP A 100 -8.18 -2.06 17.77
C ASP A 100 -9.60 -2.05 17.20
N MET A 101 -9.74 -1.74 15.91
CA MET A 101 -11.05 -1.72 15.22
C MET A 101 -11.78 -3.05 15.29
N ASN A 102 -11.09 -4.17 15.08
CA ASN A 102 -11.69 -5.50 15.16
C ASN A 102 -12.16 -5.83 16.58
N ASN A 103 -11.44 -5.38 17.62
CA ASN A 103 -11.86 -5.54 19.00
C ASN A 103 -13.11 -4.70 19.34
N TYR A 104 -13.16 -3.44 18.92
CA TYR A 104 -14.33 -2.58 19.12
C TYR A 104 -15.56 -3.09 18.36
N ARG A 105 -15.39 -3.61 17.14
CA ARG A 105 -16.47 -4.26 16.39
C ARG A 105 -17.03 -5.48 17.12
N LYS A 106 -16.17 -6.35 17.65
CA LYS A 106 -16.60 -7.51 18.46
C LYS A 106 -17.35 -7.10 19.72
N GLN A 107 -16.87 -6.08 20.42
CA GLN A 107 -17.56 -5.55 21.61
C GLN A 107 -18.95 -5.01 21.25
N LYS A 108 -19.05 -4.24 20.17
CA LYS A 108 -20.33 -3.73 19.66
C LYS A 108 -21.29 -4.88 19.31
N ASP A 109 -20.83 -5.90 18.58
CA ASP A 109 -21.67 -7.05 18.20
C ASP A 109 -22.17 -7.83 19.44
N ILE A 110 -21.35 -7.93 20.49
CA ILE A 110 -21.75 -8.55 21.76
C ILE A 110 -22.79 -7.68 22.48
N LEU A 111 -22.56 -6.36 22.59
CA LEU A 111 -23.47 -5.42 23.24
C LEU A 111 -24.82 -5.31 22.51
N GLU A 112 -24.83 -5.26 21.18
CA GLU A 112 -26.05 -5.29 20.37
C GLU A 112 -26.82 -6.61 20.57
N ARG A 113 -26.11 -7.75 20.61
CA ARG A 113 -26.74 -9.05 20.90
C ARG A 113 -27.32 -9.09 22.31
N GLU A 114 -26.59 -8.61 23.31
CA GLU A 114 -27.07 -8.55 24.70
C GLU A 114 -28.26 -7.60 24.86
N SER A 115 -28.29 -6.45 24.19
CA SER A 115 -29.42 -5.51 24.27
C SER A 115 -30.68 -6.08 23.61
N MET A 116 -30.53 -6.78 22.48
CA MET A 116 -31.62 -7.48 21.81
C MET A 116 -32.15 -8.65 22.65
N LEU A 117 -31.30 -9.37 23.39
CA LEU A 117 -31.72 -10.43 24.31
C LEU A 117 -32.37 -9.90 25.60
N ARG A 118 -32.03 -8.68 26.05
CA ARG A 118 -32.65 -8.06 27.23
C ARG A 118 -34.05 -7.51 26.96
N SER A 119 -34.43 -7.35 25.70
CA SER A 119 -35.71 -6.77 25.29
C SER A 119 -36.68 -7.88 24.83
N PRO A 120 -37.77 -8.16 25.57
CA PRO A 120 -38.70 -9.25 25.24
C PRO A 120 -39.34 -9.14 23.85
N GLU A 121 -39.42 -7.93 23.30
CA GLU A 121 -39.97 -7.63 21.97
C GLU A 121 -38.99 -7.84 20.81
N THR A 122 -37.68 -7.98 21.05
CA THR A 122 -36.67 -8.16 19.99
C THR A 122 -35.83 -9.43 20.15
N ALA A 123 -35.97 -10.12 21.28
CA ALA A 123 -35.21 -11.33 21.56
C ALA A 123 -35.58 -12.52 20.64
N TYR A 124 -36.84 -12.59 20.17
CA TYR A 124 -37.28 -13.60 19.19
C TYR A 124 -36.66 -13.42 17.79
N LEU A 125 -36.11 -12.23 17.48
CA LEU A 125 -35.43 -11.95 16.22
C LEU A 125 -34.00 -12.53 16.18
N VAL A 126 -33.41 -12.79 17.35
CA VAL A 126 -31.98 -13.14 17.50
C VAL A 126 -31.77 -14.55 18.09
N SER A 127 -32.68 -15.03 18.95
CA SER A 127 -32.59 -16.34 19.59
C SER A 127 -33.69 -17.30 19.12
N ASN A 128 -33.29 -18.47 18.61
CA ASN A 128 -34.23 -19.54 18.25
C ASN A 128 -35.00 -20.04 19.47
N GLU A 129 -34.38 -20.07 20.64
CA GLU A 129 -34.94 -20.65 21.87
C GLU A 129 -36.02 -19.76 22.50
N GLU A 130 -35.89 -18.44 22.34
CA GLU A 130 -36.94 -17.49 22.76
C GLU A 130 -38.06 -17.38 21.73
N PHE A 131 -37.72 -17.52 20.44
CA PHE A 131 -38.71 -17.65 19.37
C PHE A 131 -39.58 -18.89 19.58
N ASP A 132 -38.97 -20.06 19.82
CA ASP A 132 -39.70 -21.31 20.03
C ASP A 132 -40.54 -21.26 21.32
N LYS A 133 -40.05 -20.63 22.40
CA LYS A 133 -40.84 -20.38 23.62
C LYS A 133 -42.03 -19.45 23.40
N GLN A 134 -41.89 -18.40 22.58
CA GLN A 134 -43.01 -17.52 22.24
C GLN A 134 -44.05 -18.23 21.35
N ILE A 135 -43.60 -19.06 20.41
CA ILE A 135 -44.45 -19.91 19.57
C ILE A 135 -45.23 -20.92 20.41
N GLU A 136 -44.58 -21.57 21.37
CA GLU A 136 -45.16 -22.60 22.24
C GLU A 136 -46.08 -22.02 23.33
N ALA A 137 -45.85 -20.77 23.74
CA ALA A 137 -46.72 -20.03 24.67
C ALA A 137 -48.02 -19.50 24.03
N MET A 138 -48.06 -19.35 22.70
CA MET A 138 -49.28 -18.98 21.97
C MET A 138 -50.15 -20.20 21.70
N GLY A 139 -51.47 -20.05 21.88
CA GLY A 139 -52.44 -21.12 21.61
C GLY A 139 -52.75 -21.28 20.11
N TRP A 140 -53.63 -22.22 19.79
CA TRP A 140 -54.14 -22.43 18.42
C TRP A 140 -55.37 -21.56 18.14
N SER A 141 -55.34 -20.29 18.55
CA SER A 141 -56.42 -19.33 18.28
C SER A 141 -56.19 -18.59 16.95
N PRO A 142 -57.25 -18.09 16.28
CA PRO A 142 -57.09 -17.33 15.02
C PRO A 142 -56.23 -16.07 15.15
N GLU A 143 -56.24 -15.40 16.31
CA GLU A 143 -55.41 -14.21 16.58
C GLU A 143 -53.94 -14.58 16.86
N ASP A 144 -53.69 -15.71 17.53
CA ASP A 144 -52.35 -16.23 17.79
C ASP A 144 -51.65 -16.71 16.51
N LEU A 145 -52.39 -17.31 15.57
CA LEU A 145 -51.87 -17.72 14.26
C LEU A 145 -51.46 -16.53 13.38
N VAL A 146 -52.18 -15.41 13.46
CA VAL A 146 -51.82 -14.15 12.77
C VAL A 146 -50.54 -13.57 13.38
N THR A 147 -50.42 -13.58 14.71
CA THR A 147 -49.25 -13.09 15.44
C THR A 147 -48.00 -13.93 15.15
N MET A 148 -48.15 -15.25 15.16
CA MET A 148 -47.12 -16.21 14.74
C MET A 148 -46.63 -15.95 13.31
N THR A 149 -47.57 -15.77 12.37
CA THR A 149 -47.23 -15.48 10.97
C THR A 149 -46.51 -14.13 10.83
N GLY A 150 -46.92 -13.11 11.60
CA GLY A 150 -46.24 -11.82 11.69
C GLY A 150 -44.78 -11.94 12.13
N MET A 151 -44.51 -12.70 13.20
CA MET A 151 -43.15 -12.92 13.70
C MET A 151 -42.25 -13.68 12.72
N TYR A 152 -42.77 -14.69 12.00
CA TYR A 152 -42.01 -15.36 10.94
C TYR A 152 -41.64 -14.40 9.80
N ILE A 153 -42.56 -13.51 9.41
CA ILE A 153 -42.32 -12.49 8.38
C ILE A 153 -41.29 -11.46 8.87
N GLU A 154 -41.41 -10.96 10.11
CA GLU A 154 -40.47 -10.00 10.69
C GLU A 154 -39.06 -10.59 10.83
N ARG A 155 -38.97 -11.84 11.27
CA ARG A 155 -37.70 -12.58 11.34
C ARG A 155 -37.09 -12.83 9.96
N GLY A 156 -37.92 -13.16 8.97
CA GLY A 156 -37.52 -13.27 7.57
C GLY A 156 -37.01 -11.94 7.00
N MET A 157 -37.68 -10.83 7.31
CA MET A 157 -37.28 -9.50 6.85
C MET A 157 -36.01 -9.01 7.55
N TYR A 158 -35.82 -9.35 8.84
CA TYR A 158 -34.59 -9.08 9.59
C TYR A 158 -33.40 -9.88 9.03
N SER A 159 -33.58 -11.18 8.80
CA SER A 159 -32.53 -12.03 8.22
C SER A 159 -32.17 -11.61 6.78
N MET A 160 -33.15 -11.18 5.99
CA MET A 160 -32.93 -10.62 4.65
C MET A 160 -32.13 -9.31 4.72
N LYS A 161 -32.51 -8.36 5.59
CA LYS A 161 -31.76 -7.11 5.80
C LYS A 161 -30.32 -7.38 6.27
N LYS A 162 -30.12 -8.38 7.12
CA LYS A 162 -28.80 -8.81 7.59
C LYS A 162 -27.98 -9.41 6.44
N SER A 163 -28.55 -10.34 5.68
CA SER A 163 -27.92 -10.97 4.52
C SER A 163 -27.48 -9.95 3.47
N ILE A 164 -28.31 -8.95 3.16
CA ILE A 164 -27.95 -7.85 2.26
C ILE A 164 -26.75 -7.06 2.82
N ARG A 165 -26.76 -6.74 4.11
CA ARG A 165 -25.67 -6.00 4.77
C ARG A 165 -24.36 -6.80 4.75
N ASP A 166 -24.43 -8.09 5.01
CA ASP A 166 -23.28 -8.99 5.00
C ASP A 166 -22.73 -9.16 3.58
N PHE A 167 -23.59 -9.30 2.57
CA PHE A 167 -23.20 -9.29 1.15
C PHE A 167 -22.48 -8.00 0.74
N PHE A 168 -23.01 -6.83 1.12
CA PHE A 168 -22.34 -5.55 0.86
C PHE A 168 -20.99 -5.46 1.56
N ARG A 169 -20.86 -6.01 2.77
CA ARG A 169 -19.58 -6.07 3.50
C ARG A 169 -18.57 -6.93 2.76
N GLU A 170 -18.94 -8.16 2.40
CA GLU A 170 -18.07 -9.09 1.66
C GLU A 170 -17.64 -8.50 0.31
N LEU A 171 -18.56 -7.86 -0.41
CA LEU A 171 -18.26 -7.20 -1.67
C LEU A 171 -17.23 -6.07 -1.50
N LEU A 172 -17.41 -5.22 -0.49
CA LEU A 172 -16.49 -4.11 -0.20
C LEU A 172 -15.12 -4.63 0.27
N GLU A 173 -15.08 -5.70 1.06
CA GLU A 173 -13.84 -6.34 1.51
C GLU A 173 -13.06 -6.92 0.33
N LEU A 174 -13.74 -7.63 -0.57
CA LEU A 174 -13.15 -8.14 -1.81
C LEU A 174 -12.63 -7.01 -2.72
N MET A 175 -13.38 -5.90 -2.84
CA MET A 175 -12.92 -4.72 -3.58
C MET A 175 -11.68 -4.09 -2.96
N PHE A 176 -11.62 -4.00 -1.63
CA PHE A 176 -10.47 -3.46 -0.91
C PHE A 176 -9.22 -4.32 -1.11
N GLU A 177 -9.36 -5.65 -0.98
CA GLU A 177 -8.28 -6.60 -1.21
C GLU A 177 -7.77 -6.54 -2.67
N ALA A 178 -8.69 -6.49 -3.64
CA ALA A 178 -8.35 -6.34 -5.04
C ALA A 178 -7.63 -5.00 -5.34
N ALA A 179 -8.08 -3.90 -4.76
CA ALA A 179 -7.44 -2.59 -4.93
C ALA A 179 -6.02 -2.57 -4.35
N SER A 180 -5.83 -3.17 -3.17
CA SER A 180 -4.51 -3.32 -2.53
C SER A 180 -3.54 -4.07 -3.45
N LEU A 181 -3.99 -5.19 -4.04
CA LEU A 181 -3.17 -5.97 -4.97
C LEU A 181 -2.78 -5.19 -6.23
N VAL A 182 -3.71 -4.40 -6.78
CA VAL A 182 -3.44 -3.55 -7.94
C VAL A 182 -2.39 -2.50 -7.62
N ILE A 183 -2.49 -1.84 -6.47
CA ILE A 183 -1.51 -0.84 -6.02
C ILE A 183 -0.13 -1.45 -5.88
N ASP A 184 -0.02 -2.62 -5.23
CA ASP A 184 1.28 -3.28 -5.04
C ASP A 184 1.90 -3.76 -6.36
N THR A 185 1.07 -4.27 -7.28
CA THR A 185 1.51 -4.68 -8.61
C THR A 185 2.05 -3.51 -9.41
N ILE A 186 1.30 -2.40 -9.48
CA ILE A 186 1.70 -1.19 -10.21
C ILE A 186 2.98 -0.62 -9.60
N ARG A 187 3.03 -0.49 -8.27
CA ARG A 187 4.23 -0.03 -7.54
C ARG A 187 5.46 -0.87 -7.90
N THR A 188 5.35 -2.19 -7.80
CA THR A 188 6.46 -3.10 -8.06
C THR A 188 6.96 -2.96 -9.50
N PHE A 189 6.04 -2.89 -10.47
CA PHE A 189 6.40 -2.71 -11.87
C PHE A 189 7.16 -1.39 -12.11
N PHE A 190 6.68 -0.27 -11.56
CA PHE A 190 7.36 1.02 -11.66
C PHE A 190 8.75 1.00 -11.00
N LEU A 191 8.89 0.37 -9.82
CA LEU A 191 10.18 0.24 -9.15
C LEU A 191 11.18 -0.61 -9.95
N VAL A 192 10.73 -1.69 -10.59
CA VAL A 192 11.56 -2.51 -11.48
C VAL A 192 12.02 -1.68 -12.68
N VAL A 193 11.11 -1.00 -13.37
CA VAL A 193 11.45 -0.15 -14.53
C VAL A 193 12.43 0.96 -14.14
N LEU A 194 12.19 1.65 -13.02
CA LEU A 194 13.08 2.71 -12.54
C LEU A 194 14.44 2.16 -12.11
N SER A 195 14.51 0.96 -11.56
CA SER A 195 15.76 0.29 -11.21
C SER A 195 16.58 -0.05 -12.46
N ILE A 196 15.94 -0.58 -13.50
CA ILE A 196 16.61 -0.92 -14.77
C ILE A 196 17.11 0.34 -15.50
N LEU A 197 16.31 1.42 -15.53
CA LEU A 197 16.65 2.67 -16.20
C LEU A 197 17.53 3.62 -15.36
N GLY A 198 17.70 3.32 -14.07
CA GLY A 198 18.46 4.18 -13.15
C GLY A 198 19.89 4.47 -13.58
N PRO A 199 20.70 3.48 -14.03
CA PRO A 199 22.05 3.74 -14.53
C PRO A 199 22.06 4.75 -15.69
N ILE A 200 21.08 4.69 -16.59
CA ILE A 200 20.97 5.61 -17.74
C ILE A 200 20.67 7.03 -17.26
N SER A 201 19.76 7.18 -16.29
CA SER A 201 19.46 8.48 -15.67
C SER A 201 20.71 9.11 -15.06
N PHE A 202 21.52 8.31 -14.35
CA PHE A 202 22.80 8.75 -13.81
C PHE A 202 23.77 9.15 -14.93
N ALA A 203 23.87 8.35 -16.00
CA ALA A 203 24.76 8.65 -17.12
C ALA A 203 24.41 9.97 -17.82
N ILE A 204 23.12 10.21 -18.05
CA ILE A 204 22.62 11.46 -18.65
C ILE A 204 22.95 12.65 -17.75
N SER A 205 22.90 12.48 -16.41
CA SER A 205 23.21 13.56 -15.46
C SER A 205 24.66 14.07 -15.49
N VAL A 206 25.57 13.32 -16.11
CA VAL A 206 26.96 13.74 -16.35
C VAL A 206 27.03 14.83 -17.43
N TRP A 207 26.08 14.83 -18.37
CA TRP A 207 26.08 15.76 -19.48
C TRP A 207 25.78 17.18 -19.00
N PRO A 208 26.50 18.20 -19.51
CA PRO A 208 26.19 19.58 -19.19
C PRO A 208 24.76 19.91 -19.63
N GLY A 209 23.96 20.49 -18.74
CA GLY A 209 22.54 20.81 -18.98
C GLY A 209 21.54 19.75 -18.51
N PHE A 210 21.95 18.49 -18.35
CA PHE A 210 21.06 17.38 -17.93
C PHE A 210 21.26 16.94 -16.48
N GLN A 211 21.93 17.77 -15.69
CA GLN A 211 22.27 17.51 -14.30
C GLN A 211 21.06 17.20 -13.39
N SER A 212 19.89 17.75 -13.72
CA SER A 212 18.66 17.56 -12.96
C SER A 212 18.04 16.18 -13.14
N THR A 213 18.43 15.42 -14.17
CA THR A 213 17.89 14.08 -14.46
C THR A 213 18.12 13.11 -13.29
N LEU A 214 19.28 13.20 -12.63
CA LEU A 214 19.58 12.42 -11.42
C LEU A 214 18.57 12.71 -10.30
N THR A 215 18.41 13.99 -9.94
CA THR A 215 17.49 14.40 -8.87
C THR A 215 16.05 14.01 -9.20
N GLN A 216 15.62 14.20 -10.45
CA GLN A 216 14.26 13.82 -10.88
C GLN A 216 14.03 12.32 -10.78
N TRP A 217 15.01 11.49 -11.14
CA TRP A 217 14.91 10.04 -10.99
C TRP A 217 14.83 9.64 -9.52
N ILE A 218 15.66 10.22 -8.65
CA ILE A 218 15.61 9.98 -7.19
C ILE A 218 14.22 10.33 -6.66
N THR A 219 13.70 11.52 -6.99
CA THR A 219 12.36 11.95 -6.57
C THR A 219 11.29 10.95 -7.02
N ARG A 220 11.29 10.54 -8.30
CA ARG A 220 10.32 9.57 -8.81
C ARG A 220 10.42 8.22 -8.11
N TYR A 221 11.64 7.73 -7.89
CA TYR A 221 11.89 6.46 -7.21
C TYR A 221 11.34 6.48 -5.77
N ILE A 222 11.67 7.53 -5.01
CA ILE A 222 11.18 7.71 -3.64
C ILE A 222 9.65 7.84 -3.63
N SER A 223 9.07 8.65 -4.52
CA SER A 223 7.62 8.83 -4.59
C SER A 223 6.88 7.52 -4.85
N VAL A 224 7.34 6.70 -5.81
CA VAL A 224 6.76 5.38 -6.08
C VAL A 224 6.97 4.43 -4.90
N TYR A 225 8.15 4.46 -4.28
CA TYR A 225 8.44 3.63 -3.13
C TYR A 225 7.48 3.92 -1.97
N PHE A 226 7.12 5.19 -1.77
CA PHE A 226 6.19 5.64 -0.73
C PHE A 226 4.70 5.42 -1.03
N TRP A 227 4.32 4.91 -2.20
CA TRP A 227 2.90 4.60 -2.46
C TRP A 227 2.28 3.65 -1.43
N LEU A 228 3.02 2.61 -1.00
CA LEU A 228 2.52 1.68 0.02
C LEU A 228 2.41 2.35 1.40
N PRO A 229 3.46 3.02 1.93
CA PRO A 229 3.35 3.79 3.17
C PRO A 229 2.21 4.81 3.20
N VAL A 230 2.01 5.53 2.10
CA VAL A 230 0.94 6.52 1.98
C VAL A 230 -0.43 5.83 2.02
N SER A 231 -0.57 4.69 1.33
CA SER A 231 -1.78 3.86 1.41
C SER A 231 -2.04 3.36 2.84
N ASP A 232 -1.03 2.86 3.53
CA ASP A 232 -1.13 2.38 4.91
C ASP A 232 -1.55 3.50 5.87
N LEU A 233 -1.03 4.71 5.69
CA LEU A 233 -1.43 5.88 6.47
C LEU A 233 -2.89 6.25 6.25
N PHE A 234 -3.38 6.26 5.01
CA PHE A 234 -4.79 6.53 4.73
C PHE A 234 -5.70 5.45 5.34
N SER A 235 -5.34 4.18 5.20
CA SER A 235 -6.06 3.06 5.81
C SER A 235 -6.10 3.18 7.34
N THR A 236 -4.99 3.61 7.95
CA THR A 236 -4.89 3.84 9.40
C THR A 236 -5.84 4.96 9.86
N ILE A 237 -5.89 6.07 9.13
CA ILE A 237 -6.80 7.19 9.44
C ILE A 237 -8.26 6.73 9.34
N LEU A 238 -8.61 5.97 8.30
CA LEU A 238 -9.96 5.41 8.14
C LEU A 238 -10.32 4.47 9.28
N ALA A 239 -9.42 3.55 9.65
CA ALA A 239 -9.63 2.65 10.78
C ALA A 239 -9.85 3.43 12.08
N LYS A 240 -9.07 4.50 12.32
CA LYS A 240 -9.25 5.37 13.49
C LYS A 240 -10.61 6.06 13.51
N ILE A 241 -11.06 6.59 12.38
CA ILE A 241 -12.38 7.23 12.24
C ILE A 241 -13.48 6.21 12.55
N GLN A 242 -13.37 4.98 12.05
CA GLN A 242 -14.35 3.92 12.32
C GLN A 242 -14.39 3.52 13.80
N VAL A 243 -13.23 3.44 14.46
CA VAL A 243 -13.17 3.21 15.92
C VAL A 243 -13.89 4.31 16.68
N LEU A 244 -13.63 5.58 16.36
CA LEU A 244 -14.28 6.71 17.02
C LEU A 244 -15.80 6.72 16.80
N MET A 245 -16.26 6.34 15.60
CA MET A 245 -17.68 6.22 15.31
C MET A 245 -18.34 5.10 16.13
N ILE A 246 -17.69 3.94 16.26
CA ILE A 246 -18.20 2.84 17.10
C ILE A 246 -18.24 3.25 18.57
N GLN A 247 -17.22 3.95 19.06
CA GLN A 247 -17.18 4.41 20.45
C GLN A 247 -18.29 5.42 20.79
N ASN A 248 -18.71 6.26 19.84
CA ASN A 248 -19.83 7.18 20.04
C ASN A 248 -21.20 6.51 19.94
N ASP A 249 -21.27 5.35 19.29
CA ASP A 249 -22.51 4.58 19.06
C ASP A 249 -22.77 3.54 20.17
N ILE A 250 -21.79 3.33 21.07
CA ILE A 250 -21.88 2.53 22.30
C ILE A 250 -22.20 3.46 23.47
#